data_AF-A0A5K1BCH7-F1
#
_entry.id   AF-A0A5K1BCH7-F1
#
_cell.length_a   1.000
_cell.length_b   1.000
_cell.length_c   1.000
_cell.angle_alpha   90.00
_cell.angle_beta   90.00
_cell.angle_gamma   90.00
#
_symmetry.space_group_name_H-M   'P 1'
#
loop_
_entity.id
_entity.type
_entity.pdbx_description
1 polymer ?
#
loop_
_entity_poly.entity_id
_entity_poly.type
_entity_poly.pdbx_seq_one_letter_code
_entity_poly.pdbx_strand_id
1 'polypeptide(L)' 'IRLLKILALLGSGDKRASETMYAVLGDIFRKCETTSNIGNAVLYECICTVSSIYPSPKLLESAAEVTSRFLK' A
#
# COMPACT_ATOMS: atom_id res chain seq x y z
N ILE A 1 -6.72 -4.53 6.93
CA ILE A 1 -5.66 -4.07 7.85
C ILE A 1 -4.72 -5.21 8.27
N ARG A 2 -5.13 -6.23 9.04
CA ARG A 2 -4.21 -7.28 9.54
C ARG A 2 -3.40 -8.00 8.45
N LEU A 3 -4.01 -8.30 7.30
CA LEU A 3 -3.31 -8.92 6.17
C LEU A 3 -2.22 -8.03 5.58
N LEU A 4 -2.45 -6.71 5.48
CA LEU A 4 -1.46 -5.75 4.98
C LEU A 4 -0.25 -5.65 5.91
N LYS A 5 -0.46 -5.72 7.23
CA LYS A 5 0.63 -5.80 8.21
C LYS A 5 1.47 -7.06 8.04
N ILE A 6 0.83 -8.20 7.77
CA ILE A 6 1.55 -9.46 7.50
C ILE A 6 2.35 -9.35 6.21
N LEU A 7 1.77 -8.78 5.14
CA LEU A 7 2.49 -8.54 3.88
C LEU A 7 3.71 -7.64 4.08
N ALA A 8 3.59 -6.58 4.89
CA ALA A 8 4.70 -5.69 5.21
C ALA A 8 5.87 -6.45 5.85
N LEU A 9 5.57 -7.33 6.81
CA LEU A 9 6.57 -8.17 7.47
C LEU A 9 7.20 -9.19 6.50
N LEU A 10 6.40 -9.82 5.64
CA LEU A 10 6.89 -10.81 4.68
C LEU A 10 7.74 -10.21 3.56
N GLY A 11 7.41 -8.99 3.10
CA GLY A 11 8.14 -8.32 2.02
C GLY A 11 9.36 -7.54 2.51
N SER A 12 9.49 -7.27 3.81
CA SER A 12 10.60 -6.49 4.34
C SER A 12 11.94 -7.20 4.09
N GLY A 13 12.81 -6.57 3.30
CA GLY A 13 14.11 -7.14 2.92
C GLY A 13 14.04 -8.30 1.91
N ASP A 14 12.85 -8.77 1.51
CA ASP A 14 12.67 -9.83 0.52
C ASP A 14 12.05 -9.27 -0.76
N LYS A 15 12.89 -9.12 -1.79
CA LYS A 15 12.48 -8.63 -3.10
C LYS A 15 11.47 -9.56 -3.79
N ARG A 16 11.67 -10.88 -3.72
CA ARG A 16 10.81 -11.83 -4.42
C ARG A 16 9.43 -11.87 -3.78
N ALA A 17 9.36 -11.90 -2.44
CA ALA A 17 8.10 -11.79 -1.73
C ALA A 17 7.39 -10.46 -2.06
N SER A 18 8.12 -9.34 -2.05
CA SER A 18 7.59 -8.01 -2.42
C SER A 18 7.00 -7.98 -3.82
N GLU A 19 7.69 -8.54 -4.81
CA GLU A 19 7.20 -8.57 -6.19
C GLU A 19 5.87 -9.33 -6.35
N THR A 20 5.66 -10.40 -5.57
CA THR A 20 4.39 -11.15 -5.61
C THR A 20 3.19 -10.35 -5.09
N MET A 21 3.42 -9.36 -4.23
CA MET A 21 2.35 -8.55 -3.63
C MET A 21 2.09 -7.22 -4.36
N TYR A 22 2.94 -6.80 -5.31
CA TYR A 22 2.76 -5.49 -5.97
C TYR A 22 1.42 -5.35 -6.70
N ALA A 23 0.96 -6.41 -7.37
CA ALA A 23 -0.30 -6.39 -8.11
C ALA A 23 -1.50 -6.12 -7.18
N VAL A 24 -1.56 -6.79 -6.03
CA VAL A 24 -2.67 -6.61 -5.09
C VAL A 24 -2.62 -5.25 -4.40
N LEU A 25 -1.42 -4.75 -4.07
CA LEU A 25 -1.26 -3.41 -3.47
C LEU A 25 -1.67 -2.30 -4.44
N GLY A 26 -1.30 -2.42 -5.72
CA GLY A 26 -1.74 -1.49 -6.76
C GLY A 26 -3.25 -1.52 -6.97
N ASP A 27 -3.85 -2.71 -6.92
CA ASP A 27 -5.31 -2.86 -7.02
C ASP A 27 -6.05 -2.22 -5.83
N ILE A 28 -5.47 -2.26 -4.62
CA ILE A 28 -6.03 -1.56 -3.45
C ILE A 28 -6.03 -0.05 -3.68
N PHE A 29 -4.93 0.55 -4.17
CA PHE A 29 -4.91 1.98 -4.49
C PHE A 29 -5.95 2.39 -5.54
N ARG A 30 -6.23 1.52 -6.52
CA ARG A 30 -7.20 1.81 -7.58
C ARG A 30 -8.66 1.62 -7.14
N LYS A 31 -8.94 0.60 -6.34
CA LYS A 31 -10.32 0.16 -6.00
C LYS A 31 -10.84 0.71 -4.68
N CYS A 32 -9.97 1.13 -3.77
CA CYS A 32 -10.39 1.58 -2.45
C CYS A 32 -10.77 3.06 -2.51
N GLU A 33 -12.03 3.37 -2.17
CA GLU A 33 -12.53 4.74 -2.15
C GLU A 33 -12.18 5.47 -0.84
N THR A 34 -11.84 6.76 -0.96
CA THR A 34 -11.53 7.64 0.19
C THR A 34 -12.78 8.24 0.85
N THR A 35 -13.98 7.79 0.45
CA THR A 35 -15.29 8.32 0.89
C THR A 35 -15.71 7.84 2.27
N SER A 36 -15.02 6.83 2.83
CA SER A 36 -15.32 6.24 4.14
C SER A 36 -14.07 6.11 5.00
N ASN A 37 -14.24 6.27 6.32
CA ASN A 37 -13.19 6.04 7.31
C ASN A 37 -12.55 4.65 7.18
N ILE A 38 -13.33 3.64 6.75
CA ILE A 38 -12.82 2.29 6.53
C ILE A 38 -11.87 2.26 5.34
N GLY A 39 -12.24 2.88 4.21
CA GLY A 39 -11.40 2.97 3.03
C GLY A 39 -10.10 3.73 3.31
N ASN A 40 -10.21 4.84 4.05
CA ASN A 40 -9.07 5.62 4.51
C ASN A 40 -8.10 4.79 5.37
N ALA A 41 -8.62 3.98 6.31
CA ALA A 41 -7.78 3.10 7.12
C ALA A 41 -7.09 2.00 6.30
N VAL A 42 -7.75 1.47 5.26
CA VAL A 42 -7.15 0.49 4.36
C VAL A 42 -6.06 1.11 3.48
N LEU A 43 -6.32 2.29 2.91
CA LEU A 43 -5.35 3.02 2.09
C LEU A 43 -4.13 3.43 2.90
N TYR A 44 -4.33 3.96 4.11
CA TYR A 44 -3.22 4.30 5.01
C TYR A 44 -2.35 3.09 5.32
N GLU A 45 -2.96 1.96 5.69
CA GLU A 45 -2.19 0.74 5.95
C GLU A 45 -1.48 0.24 4.69
N CYS A 46 -2.10 0.38 3.51
CA CYS A 46 -1.47 0.03 2.24
C CYS A 46 -0.24 0.89 1.94
N ILE A 47 -0.27 2.20 2.27
CA ILE A 47 0.88 3.09 2.18
C ILE A 47 2.00 2.59 3.10
N CYS A 48 1.69 2.28 4.37
CA CYS A 48 2.67 1.75 5.31
C CYS A 48 3.29 0.42 4.81
N THR A 49 2.48 -0.48 4.25
CA THR A 49 2.99 -1.72 3.64
C THR A 49 3.95 -1.42 2.50
N VAL A 50 3.59 -0.55 1.56
CA VAL A 50 4.43 -0.18 0.41
C VAL A 50 5.76 0.44 0.85
N SER A 51 5.75 1.25 1.92
CA SER A 51 6.98 1.83 2.49
C SER A 51 7.89 0.82 3.20
N SER A 52 7.36 -0.34 3.59
CA SER A 52 8.09 -1.36 4.36
C SER A 52 8.68 -2.48 3.49
N ILE A 53 8.14 -2.71 2.31
CA ILE A 53 8.56 -3.78 1.40
C ILE A 53 9.65 -3.29 0.44
N TYR A 54 10.18 -4.17 -0.42
CA TYR A 54 11.14 -3.76 -1.43
C TYR A 54 10.53 -2.69 -2.36
N PRO A 55 11.25 -1.58 -2.64
CA PRO A 55 10.66 -0.43 -3.30
C PRO A 55 10.26 -0.72 -4.75
N SER A 56 9.08 -0.24 -5.13
CA SER A 56 8.56 -0.25 -6.49
C SER A 56 8.18 1.18 -6.89
N PRO A 57 8.85 1.80 -7.89
CA PRO A 57 8.60 3.19 -8.26
C PRO A 57 7.12 3.50 -8.55
N LYS A 58 6.42 2.59 -9.22
CA LYS A 58 4.99 2.73 -9.55
C LYS A 58 4.10 2.76 -8.31
N LEU A 59 4.40 1.92 -7.32
CA LEU A 59 3.62 1.88 -6.07
C LEU A 59 3.94 3.08 -5.18
N LEU A 60 5.19 3.54 -5.17
CA LEU A 60 5.59 4.74 -4.44
C LEU A 60 4.93 5.99 -5.01
N GLU A 61 4.84 6.11 -6.34
CA GLU A 61 4.10 7.19 -7.00
C GLU A 61 2.61 7.14 -6.64
N SER A 62 1.99 5.95 -6.70
CA SER A 62 0.58 5.76 -6.29
C SER A 62 0.36 6.12 -4.81
N ALA A 63 1.27 5.71 -3.93
CA ALA A 63 1.21 6.02 -2.50
C ALA A 63 1.34 7.53 -2.25
N ALA A 64 2.23 8.22 -2.96
CA ALA A 64 2.38 9.66 -2.87
C ALA A 64 1.11 10.41 -3.34
N GLU A 65 0.51 9.97 -4.45
CA GLU A 65 -0.75 10.54 -4.96
C GLU A 65 -1.87 10.41 -3.92
N VAL A 66 -2.05 9.23 -3.35
CA VAL A 66 -3.08 9.00 -2.32
C VAL A 66 -2.78 9.77 -1.04
N THR A 67 -1.51 9.85 -0.62
CA THR A 67 -1.08 10.66 0.53
C THR A 67 -1.46 12.12 0.37
N SER A 68 -1.32 12.69 -0.83
CA SER A 68 -1.71 14.08 -1.10
C SER A 68 -3.21 14.34 -0.89
N ARG A 69 -4.06 13.32 -1.05
CA ARG A 69 -5.51 13.42 -0.81
C ARG A 69 -5.86 13.43 0.68
N PHE A 70 -5.01 12.87 1.54
CA PHE A 70 -5.17 12.92 2.99
C PHE A 70 -4.76 14.27 3.62
N LEU A 71 -3.94 15.04 2.91
CA LEU A 71 -3.42 16.33 3.39
C LEU A 71 -4.27 17.53 2.94
N LYS A 72 -5.26 17.30 2.07
CA LYS A 72 -6.27 18.29 1.70
C LYS A 72 -7.44 18.22 2.66
#